data_AF-A0A9D8FP40-F1
#
_entry.id   AF-A0A9D8FP40-F1
#
_cell.length_a   1.000
_cell.length_b   1.000
_cell.length_c   1.000
_cell.angle_alpha   90.00
_cell.angle_beta   90.00
_cell.angle_gamma   90.00
#
_symmetry.space_group_name_H-M   'P 1'
#
loop_
_entity.id
_entity.type
_entity.pdbx_description
1 polymer ?
#
loop_
_entity_poly.entity_id
_entity_poly.type
_entity_poly.pdbx_seq_one_letter_code
_entity_poly.pdbx_strand_id
1 'polypeptide(L)'
;MIENIDILYDKEGDILEFKFNNLKPTIGIELNQNIILHYNQEKNVPVRIMFTCYSNLIKLKSIELSGLNEIESDKRNQVLELLRSNPLNKLLHLYSKEYRFNFLNPEINQLLMVA
;
A
#
# COMPACT_ATOMS: atom_id res chain seq x y z
N MET A 1 1.61 15.74 -13.51
CA MET A 1 0.69 16.19 -12.44
C MET A 1 0.41 14.99 -11.57
N ILE A 2 0.58 15.10 -10.25
CA ILE A 2 0.11 14.07 -9.32
C ILE A 2 -1.38 14.36 -9.18
N GLU A 3 -2.22 13.60 -9.86
CA GLU A 3 -3.67 13.68 -9.64
C GLU A 3 -3.96 13.27 -8.20
N ASN A 4 -4.89 13.98 -7.56
CA ASN A 4 -5.20 13.91 -6.13
C ASN A 4 -5.30 12.47 -5.63
N ILE A 5 -4.48 12.13 -4.63
CA ILE A 5 -4.62 10.87 -3.90
C ILE A 5 -5.72 11.10 -2.86
N ASP A 6 -6.84 10.39 -2.98
CA ASP A 6 -7.89 10.43 -1.98
C ASP A 6 -7.47 9.56 -0.78
N ILE A 7 -7.53 10.13 0.41
CA ILE A 7 -7.15 9.46 1.66
C ILE A 7 -8.41 9.30 2.51
N LEU A 8 -8.75 8.07 2.88
CA LEU A 8 -9.89 7.76 3.74
C LEU A 8 -9.40 6.98 4.96
N TYR A 9 -9.72 7.46 6.16
CA TYR A 9 -9.48 6.75 7.40
C TYR A 9 -10.80 6.39 8.07
N ASP A 10 -11.03 5.09 8.25
CA ASP A 10 -12.10 4.56 9.08
C ASP A 10 -11.55 4.28 10.48
N LYS A 11 -11.97 5.10 11.45
CA LYS A 11 -11.55 5.01 12.84
C LYS A 11 -12.11 3.78 13.55
N GLU A 12 -13.31 3.31 13.19
CA GLU A 12 -13.94 2.17 13.87
C GLU A 12 -13.23 0.86 13.50
N GLY A 13 -12.86 0.71 12.22
CA GLY A 13 -12.11 -0.45 11.73
C GLY A 13 -10.58 -0.35 11.86
N ASP A 14 -10.05 0.83 12.21
CA ASP A 14 -8.62 1.16 12.10
C ASP A 14 -8.06 0.86 10.70
N ILE A 15 -8.77 1.35 9.67
CA ILE A 15 -8.46 1.12 8.26
C ILE A 15 -8.09 2.44 7.59
N LEU A 16 -6.90 2.49 6.98
CA LEU A 16 -6.49 3.58 6.10
C LEU A 16 -6.47 3.12 4.65
N GLU A 17 -7.17 3.85 3.78
CA GLU A 17 -7.17 3.62 2.34
C GLU A 17 -6.58 4.83 1.60
N PHE A 18 -5.68 4.56 0.67
CA PHE A 18 -5.26 5.53 -0.35
C PHE A 18 -5.82 5.09 -1.69
N LYS A 19 -6.59 5.96 -2.33
CA LYS A 19 -7.11 5.75 -3.67
C LYS A 19 -6.40 6.67 -4.65
N PHE A 20 -5.86 6.09 -5.71
CA PHE A 20 -4.93 6.75 -6.63
C PHE A 20 -5.56 7.21 -7.93
N ASN A 21 -6.71 6.63 -8.28
CA ASN A 21 -7.48 6.94 -9.48
C ASN A 21 -8.89 6.34 -9.36
N ASN A 22 -9.74 6.64 -10.33
CA ASN A 22 -11.11 6.15 -10.42
C ASN A 22 -11.27 4.87 -11.25
N LEU A 23 -10.17 4.19 -11.59
CA LEU A 23 -10.26 2.92 -12.31
C LEU A 23 -10.85 1.84 -11.41
N LYS A 24 -11.52 0.87 -12.02
CA LYS A 24 -12.00 -0.30 -11.28
C LYS A 24 -10.82 -1.24 -10.98
N PRO A 25 -10.62 -1.66 -9.73
CA PRO A 25 -9.64 -2.69 -9.41
C PRO A 25 -10.09 -4.02 -10.01
N THR A 26 -9.17 -4.76 -10.62
CA THR A 26 -9.44 -6.10 -11.15
C THR A 26 -8.75 -7.19 -10.33
N ILE A 27 -7.69 -6.82 -9.60
CA ILE A 27 -6.95 -7.72 -8.70
C ILE A 27 -6.75 -7.03 -7.36
N GLY A 28 -6.90 -7.81 -6.27
CA GLY A 28 -6.38 -7.51 -4.94
C GLY A 28 -5.25 -8.48 -4.59
N ILE A 29 -4.14 -7.96 -4.07
CA ILE A 29 -3.00 -8.73 -3.58
C ILE A 29 -2.80 -8.40 -2.11
N GLU A 30 -2.91 -9.42 -1.28
CA GLU A 30 -2.46 -9.36 0.11
C GLU A 30 -0.93 -9.31 0.10
N LEU A 31 -0.38 -8.17 0.48
CA LEU A 31 1.07 -8.01 0.66
C LEU A 31 1.48 -8.58 2.01
N ASN A 32 0.58 -8.55 2.98
CA ASN A 32 0.57 -9.35 4.22
C ASN A 32 -0.85 -9.31 4.81
N GLN A 33 -1.03 -9.85 6.03
CA GLN A 33 -2.32 -9.87 6.74
C GLN A 33 -2.97 -8.50 6.99
N ASN A 34 -2.21 -7.41 6.89
CA ASN A 34 -2.68 -6.06 7.20
C ASN A 34 -2.70 -5.12 5.99
N ILE A 35 -2.29 -5.59 4.80
CA ILE A 35 -2.03 -4.71 3.66
C ILE A 35 -2.47 -5.35 2.37
N ILE A 36 -3.35 -4.64 1.66
CA ILE A 36 -3.90 -5.11 0.40
C ILE A 36 -3.66 -4.05 -0.68
N LEU A 37 -2.89 -4.43 -1.70
CA LEU A 37 -2.73 -3.64 -2.91
C LEU A 37 -3.78 -4.05 -3.93
N HIS A 38 -4.59 -3.10 -4.39
CA HIS A 38 -5.45 -3.30 -5.53
C HIS A 38 -4.89 -2.60 -6.76
N TYR A 39 -4.90 -3.31 -7.89
CA TYR A 39 -4.45 -2.77 -9.17
C TYR A 39 -5.38 -3.20 -10.31
N ASN A 40 -5.33 -2.44 -11.40
CA ASN A 40 -5.98 -2.81 -12.64
C ASN A 40 -4.98 -3.58 -13.51
N GLN A 41 -5.26 -4.85 -13.79
CA GLN A 41 -4.34 -5.74 -14.49
C GLN A 41 -4.15 -5.33 -15.95
N GLU A 42 -5.23 -4.94 -16.64
CA GLU A 42 -5.18 -4.55 -18.06
C GLU A 42 -4.30 -3.33 -18.29
N LYS A 43 -4.37 -2.36 -17.37
CA LYS A 43 -3.58 -1.12 -17.42
C LYS A 43 -2.25 -1.20 -16.69
N ASN A 44 -2.04 -2.26 -15.90
CA ASN A 44 -0.90 -2.42 -14.99
C ASN A 44 -0.64 -1.17 -14.12
N VAL A 45 -1.69 -0.65 -13.48
CA VAL A 45 -1.60 0.54 -12.60
C VAL A 45 -2.22 0.28 -11.24
N PRO A 46 -1.62 0.81 -10.16
CA PRO A 46 -2.23 0.72 -8.83
C PRO A 46 -3.51 1.55 -8.79
N VAL A 47 -4.55 1.02 -8.16
CA VAL A 47 -5.86 1.67 -8.01
C VAL A 47 -6.04 2.19 -6.60
N ARG A 48 -5.74 1.34 -5.61
CA ARG A 48 -5.76 1.70 -4.19
C ARG A 48 -4.87 0.79 -3.36
N ILE A 49 -4.50 1.24 -2.17
CA ILE A 49 -3.86 0.41 -1.15
C ILE A 49 -4.58 0.62 0.17
N MET A 50 -4.84 -0.50 0.86
CA MET A 50 -5.53 -0.53 2.14
C MET A 50 -4.59 -1.05 3.22
N PHE A 51 -4.62 -0.40 4.38
CA PHE A 51 -3.90 -0.77 5.58
C PHE A 51 -4.90 -1.00 6.70
N THR A 52 -4.98 -2.21 7.24
CA THR A 52 -5.76 -2.52 8.45
C THR A 52 -4.86 -2.51 9.66
N CYS A 53 -5.46 -2.32 10.85
CA CYS A 53 -4.69 -2.09 12.08
C CYS A 53 -3.65 -0.97 11.89
N TYR A 54 -4.04 0.09 11.16
CA TYR A 54 -3.14 1.13 10.69
C TYR A 54 -2.39 1.81 11.84
N SER A 55 -3.09 2.07 12.95
CA SER A 55 -2.51 2.66 14.17
C SER A 55 -1.33 1.86 14.74
N ASN A 56 -1.29 0.55 14.52
CA ASN A 56 -0.19 -0.31 14.92
C ASN A 56 0.90 -0.37 13.85
N LEU A 57 0.52 -0.45 12.57
CA LEU A 57 1.47 -0.50 11.46
C LEU A 57 2.43 0.69 11.46
N ILE A 58 1.95 1.91 11.73
CA ILE A 58 2.80 3.12 11.71
C ILE A 58 3.85 3.17 12.81
N LYS A 59 3.68 2.39 13.88
CA LYS A 59 4.65 2.29 14.98
C LYS A 59 5.82 1.38 14.62
N LEU A 60 5.67 0.57 13.57
CA LEU A 60 6.70 -0.36 13.12
C LEU A 60 7.75 0.38 12.30
N LYS A 61 9.02 0.11 12.60
CA LYS A 61 10.16 0.66 11.85
C LYS A 61 10.23 0.13 10.41
N SER A 62 9.68 -1.06 10.19
CA SER A 62 9.63 -1.76 8.91
C SER A 62 8.54 -2.81 8.94
N ILE A 63 7.85 -2.99 7.82
CA ILE A 63 6.76 -3.97 7.68
C ILE A 63 7.14 -4.98 6.61
N GLU A 64 7.09 -6.27 6.96
CA GLU A 64 7.38 -7.37 6.04
C GLU A 64 6.20 -7.63 5.10
N LEU A 65 6.49 -7.82 3.82
CA LEU A 65 5.51 -8.16 2.79
C LEU A 65 5.49 -9.67 2.53
N SER A 66 5.19 -10.44 3.57
CA SER A 66 5.23 -11.91 3.55
C SER A 66 4.34 -12.52 2.46
N GLY A 67 3.24 -11.85 2.10
CA GLY A 67 2.33 -12.29 1.05
C GLY A 67 2.99 -12.34 -0.33
N LEU A 68 4.07 -11.58 -0.57
CA LEU A 68 4.83 -11.69 -1.82
C LEU A 68 5.49 -13.07 -2.00
N ASN A 69 5.79 -13.79 -0.91
CA ASN A 69 6.40 -15.12 -0.99
C ASN A 69 5.43 -16.18 -1.52
N GLU A 70 4.13 -15.94 -1.40
CA GLU A 70 3.04 -16.84 -1.80
C GLU A 70 2.61 -16.64 -3.26
N ILE A 71 3.10 -15.58 -3.91
CA ILE A 71 2.77 -15.24 -5.29
C ILE A 71 3.79 -15.85 -6.26
N GLU A 72 3.33 -16.39 -7.37
CA GLU A 72 4.17 -16.87 -8.48
C GLU A 72 5.16 -15.80 -8.96
N SER A 73 6.34 -16.22 -9.44
CA SER A 73 7.48 -15.34 -9.73
C SER A 73 7.14 -14.17 -10.64
N ASP A 74 6.40 -14.42 -11.72
CA ASP A 74 6.11 -13.40 -12.74
C ASP A 74 5.18 -12.32 -12.18
N LYS A 75 4.13 -12.75 -11.48
CA LYS A 75 3.19 -11.86 -10.81
C LYS A 75 3.82 -11.13 -9.64
N ARG A 76 4.75 -11.77 -8.91
CA ARG A 76 5.54 -11.13 -7.85
C ARG A 76 6.39 -10.00 -8.41
N ASN A 77 7.07 -10.22 -9.55
CA ASN A 77 7.86 -9.18 -10.21
C ASN A 77 6.99 -7.99 -10.64
N GLN A 78 5.82 -8.26 -11.22
CA GLN A 78 4.85 -7.21 -11.56
C GLN A 78 4.43 -6.39 -10.33
N VAL A 79 4.09 -7.05 -9.21
CA VAL A 79 3.71 -6.36 -7.98
C VAL A 79 4.87 -5.52 -7.42
N LEU A 80 6.10 -6.03 -7.48
CA LEU A 80 7.29 -5.29 -7.08
C LEU A 80 7.53 -4.05 -7.94
N GLU A 81 7.27 -4.13 -9.25
CA GLU A 81 7.32 -2.98 -10.14
C GLU A 81 6.28 -1.92 -9.77
N LEU A 82 5.04 -2.35 -9.48
CA LEU A 82 3.98 -1.44 -9.03
C LEU A 82 4.37 -0.72 -7.73
N LEU A 83 4.88 -1.46 -6.74
CA LEU A 83 5.31 -0.91 -5.44
C LEU A 83 6.46 0.09 -5.57
N ARG A 84 7.34 -0.07 -6.57
CA ARG A 84 8.45 0.84 -6.86
C ARG A 84 8.05 2.03 -7.74
N SER A 85 6.85 2.01 -8.30
CA SER A 85 6.36 3.01 -9.24
C SER A 85 5.52 4.08 -8.54
N ASN A 86 5.31 5.20 -9.22
CA ASN A 86 4.33 6.18 -8.77
C ASN A 86 2.91 5.60 -8.83
N PRO A 87 2.01 6.00 -7.90
CA PRO A 87 2.25 6.85 -6.74
C PRO A 87 2.74 6.10 -5.48
N LEU A 88 2.82 4.77 -5.51
CA LEU A 88 3.12 3.95 -4.33
C LEU A 88 4.49 4.27 -3.71
N ASN A 89 5.51 4.52 -4.53
CA ASN A 89 6.86 4.84 -4.06
C ASN A 89 6.98 6.19 -3.30
N LYS A 90 5.93 7.03 -3.33
CA LYS A 90 5.85 8.25 -2.51
C LYS A 90 5.32 7.96 -1.10
N LEU A 91 4.57 6.88 -0.94
CA LEU A 91 3.99 6.48 0.34
C LEU A 91 4.88 5.46 1.05
N LEU A 92 5.45 4.53 0.28
CA LEU A 92 6.16 3.37 0.78
C LEU A 92 7.55 3.29 0.16
N HIS A 93 8.57 3.05 0.98
CA HIS A 93 9.90 2.74 0.49
C HIS A 93 10.19 1.24 0.59
N LEU A 94 10.34 0.54 -0.53
CA LEU A 94 10.62 -0.89 -0.57
C LEU A 94 12.13 -1.16 -0.41
N TYR A 95 12.52 -1.91 0.61
CA TYR A 95 13.87 -2.42 0.83
C TYR A 95 14.03 -3.80 0.18
N SER A 96 15.00 -3.93 -0.72
CA SER A 96 15.14 -5.09 -1.62
C SER A 96 15.59 -6.39 -0.97
N LYS A 97 16.24 -6.35 0.20
CA LYS A 97 16.81 -7.57 0.81
C LYS A 97 15.78 -8.49 1.48
N GLU A 98 14.62 -7.96 1.90
CA GLU A 98 13.68 -8.70 2.75
C GLU A 98 12.20 -8.38 2.44
N TYR A 99 11.92 -7.77 1.28
CA TYR A 99 10.58 -7.28 0.92
C TYR A 99 9.91 -6.50 2.06
N ARG A 100 10.61 -5.52 2.61
CA ARG A 100 10.12 -4.67 3.70
C ARG A 100 9.77 -3.29 3.17
N PHE A 101 8.80 -2.61 3.79
CA PHE A 101 8.59 -1.19 3.54
C PHE A 101 8.47 -0.34 4.80
N ASN A 102 8.72 0.96 4.62
CA ASN A 102 8.51 2.00 5.61
C ASN A 102 7.54 3.07 5.05
N PHE A 103 6.74 3.67 5.92
CA PHE A 103 5.94 4.84 5.58
C PHE A 103 6.83 6.08 5.42
N LEU A 104 6.62 6.83 4.35
CA LEU A 104 7.44 8.01 4.01
C LEU A 104 6.82 9.36 4.42
N ASN A 105 5.50 9.45 4.62
CA ASN A 105 4.83 10.74 4.82
C ASN A 105 4.41 10.95 6.30
N PRO A 106 5.03 11.91 7.01
CA PRO A 106 4.72 12.23 8.40
C PRO A 106 3.36 12.89 8.64
N GLU A 107 2.72 13.48 7.62
CA GLU A 107 1.36 14.02 7.74
C GLU A 107 0.33 12.90 7.94
N ILE A 108 0.56 11.73 7.34
CA ILE A 108 -0.28 10.55 7.56
C ILE A 108 -0.16 10.09 9.03
N ASN A 109 1.04 10.21 9.62
CA ASN A 109 1.24 9.89 11.04
C ASN A 109 0.48 10.85 11.97
N GLN A 110 0.14 12.06 11.52
CA GLN A 110 -0.63 13.03 12.30
C GLN A 110 -2.14 12.76 12.29
N LEU A 111 -2.67 12.01 11.32
CA LEU A 111 -4.09 11.61 11.27
C LEU A 111 -4.51 10.81 12.52
N LEU A 112 -3.56 10.21 13.24
CA LEU A 112 -3.78 9.45 14.48
C LEU A 112 -3.64 10.30 15.75
N MET A 113 -3.12 11.53 15.68
CA MET A 113 -2.93 12.39 16.87
C MET A 113 -4.16 13.24 17.23
N VAL A 114 -5.20 13.22 16.39
CA VAL A 114 -6.43 14.03 16.55
C VAL A 114 -7.66 13.16 16.88
N ALA A 115 -7.45 11.86 17.14
CA ALA A 115 -8.50 10.87 17.34
C ALA A 115 -8.57 10.37 18.79
#